data_AF-A0A955GP48-F1
#
_entry.id   AF-A0A955GP48-F1
#
_cell.length_a   1.000
_cell.length_b   1.000
_cell.length_c   1.000
_cell.angle_alpha   90.00
_cell.angle_beta   90.00
_cell.angle_gamma   90.00
#
_symmetry.space_group_name_H-M   'P 1'
#
loop_
_entity.id
_entity.type
_entity.pdbx_description
1 polymer ?
#
loop_
_entity_poly.entity_id
_entity_poly.type
_entity_poly.pdbx_seq_one_letter_code
_entity_poly.pdbx_strand_id
1 'polypeptide(L)'
;MKKVFEFILVLIIFYGVYSVFHQVAPLLFDAPKLWAVVVVSLIVSALLLFLYGYVATLSTKKKLRRRIRDLEGNLEEKEKELKEAVKFKQAIETEAEESVLKEDVTG
;
A
#
# COMPACT_ATOMS: atom_id res chain seq x y z
N MET A 1 15.01 1.68 -16.33
CA MET A 1 15.66 2.34 -15.18
C MET A 1 15.42 1.64 -13.84
N LYS A 2 14.17 1.26 -13.51
CA LYS A 2 13.84 0.61 -12.21
C LYS A 2 14.68 -0.64 -11.87
N LYS A 3 14.87 -1.55 -12.84
CA LYS A 3 15.68 -2.77 -12.66
C LYS A 3 17.16 -2.51 -12.38
N VAL A 4 17.72 -1.43 -12.94
CA VAL A 4 19.12 -1.04 -12.74
C VAL A 4 19.30 -0.49 -11.33
N PHE A 5 18.34 0.32 -10.86
CA PHE A 5 18.34 0.83 -9.49
C PHE A 5 18.23 -0.32 -8.47
N GLU A 6 17.34 -1.28 -8.69
CA GLU A 6 17.23 -2.48 -7.83
C GLU A 6 18.53 -3.29 -7.81
N PHE A 7 19.18 -3.46 -8.95
CA PHE A 7 20.47 -4.16 -9.04
C PHE A 7 21.59 -3.43 -8.29
N ILE A 8 21.70 -2.10 -8.44
CA ILE A 8 22.67 -1.28 -7.70
C ILE A 8 22.41 -1.37 -6.19
N LEU A 9 21.15 -1.37 -5.78
CA LEU A 9 20.77 -1.45 -4.37
C LEU A 9 21.16 -2.81 -3.76
N VAL A 10 20.98 -3.90 -4.52
CA VAL A 10 21.50 -5.23 -4.13
C VAL A 10 23.01 -5.23 -4.00
N LEU A 11 23.75 -4.61 -4.93
CA LEU A 11 25.21 -4.52 -4.87
C LEU A 11 25.70 -3.72 -3.67
N ILE A 12 25.04 -2.62 -3.33
CA ILE A 12 25.38 -1.78 -2.16
C ILE A 12 25.19 -2.58 -0.87
N ILE A 13 24.05 -3.27 -0.73
CA ILE A 13 23.77 -4.12 0.45
C ILE A 13 24.80 -5.24 0.53
N PHE A 14 25.06 -5.93 -0.58
CA PHE A 14 26.04 -7.01 -0.63
C PHE A 14 27.44 -6.55 -0.23
N TYR A 15 27.89 -5.41 -0.79
CA TYR A 15 29.19 -4.83 -0.45
C TYR A 15 29.28 -4.44 1.02
N GLY A 16 28.23 -3.86 1.59
CA GLY A 16 28.19 -3.51 3.01
C GLY A 16 28.32 -4.74 3.92
N VAL A 17 27.54 -5.79 3.65
CA VAL A 17 27.61 -7.06 4.39
C VAL A 17 28.99 -7.70 4.23
N TYR A 18 29.49 -7.76 3.00
CA TYR A 18 30.82 -8.30 2.70
C TYR A 18 31.93 -7.55 3.43
N SER A 19 31.90 -6.21 3.45
CA SER A 19 32.90 -5.40 4.13
C SER A 19 32.95 -5.69 5.63
N VAL A 20 31.79 -5.85 6.27
CA VAL A 20 31.70 -6.19 7.70
C VAL A 20 32.23 -7.60 7.94
N PHE A 21 31.79 -8.59 7.15
CA PHE A 21 32.26 -9.96 7.29
C PHE A 21 33.74 -10.10 6.96
N HIS A 22 34.29 -9.34 6.02
CA HIS A 22 35.71 -9.37 5.68
C HIS A 22 36.58 -8.83 6.83
N GLN A 23 36.11 -7.82 7.56
CA GLN A 23 36.80 -7.30 8.74
C GLN A 23 36.64 -8.21 9.97
N VAL A 24 35.47 -8.84 10.13
CA VAL A 24 35.15 -9.66 11.32
C VAL A 24 35.60 -11.12 11.17
N ALA A 25 35.65 -11.65 9.94
CA ALA A 25 36.10 -13.01 9.67
C ALA A 25 37.48 -13.36 10.27
N PRO A 26 38.53 -12.52 10.16
CA PRO A 26 39.82 -12.82 10.77
C PRO A 26 39.82 -12.72 12.31
N LEU A 27 38.80 -12.09 12.92
CA LEU A 27 38.63 -12.12 14.39
C LEU A 27 37.95 -13.40 14.87
N LEU A 28 37.08 -14.00 14.05
CA LEU A 28 36.30 -15.19 14.42
C LEU A 28 36.97 -16.50 13.97
N PHE A 29 37.89 -16.43 13.01
CA PHE A 29 38.57 -17.59 12.44
C PHE A 29 40.04 -17.27 12.20
N ASP A 30 40.95 -18.16 12.60
CA ASP A 30 42.41 -17.96 12.47
C ASP A 30 42.89 -17.89 11.00
N ALA A 31 42.15 -18.49 10.07
CA ALA A 31 42.44 -18.47 8.63
C ALA A 31 41.15 -18.54 7.81
N PRO A 32 40.38 -17.44 7.72
CA PRO A 32 39.15 -17.45 6.96
C PRO A 32 39.48 -17.55 5.46
N LYS A 33 39.00 -18.62 4.82
CA LYS A 33 39.11 -18.72 3.37
C LYS A 33 38.23 -17.63 2.75
N LEU A 34 38.80 -16.77 1.90
CA LEU A 34 38.10 -15.67 1.25
C LEU A 34 36.77 -16.10 0.60
N TRP A 35 36.75 -17.28 -0.03
CA TRP A 35 35.53 -17.82 -0.65
C TRP A 35 34.41 -18.09 0.36
N ALA A 36 34.74 -18.51 1.59
CA ALA A 36 33.75 -18.76 2.63
C ALA A 36 33.12 -17.44 3.11
N VAL A 37 33.93 -16.38 3.26
CA VAL A 37 33.45 -15.03 3.59
C VAL A 37 32.49 -14.54 2.51
N VAL A 38 32.82 -14.71 1.24
CA VAL A 38 31.96 -14.32 0.11
C VAL A 38 30.63 -15.07 0.13
N VAL A 39 30.65 -16.40 0.34
CA VAL A 39 29.43 -17.24 0.35
C VAL A 39 28.53 -16.87 1.53
N VAL A 40 29.08 -16.69 2.73
CA VAL A 40 28.31 -16.27 3.91
C VAL A 40 27.70 -14.88 3.70
N SER A 41 28.47 -13.94 3.14
CA SER A 41 27.99 -12.59 2.82
C SER A 41 26.82 -12.60 1.83
N LEU A 42 26.86 -13.51 0.85
CA LEU A 42 25.80 -13.69 -0.14
C LEU A 42 24.51 -14.19 0.51
N ILE A 43 24.62 -15.20 1.39
CA ILE A 43 23.48 -15.77 2.12
C ILE A 43 22.85 -14.72 3.04
N VAL A 44 23.67 -13.99 3.81
CA VAL A 44 23.19 -12.95 4.73
C VAL A 44 22.52 -11.80 3.98
N SER A 45 23.09 -11.38 2.85
CA SER A 45 22.49 -10.34 2.00
C SER A 45 21.14 -10.78 1.42
N ALA A 46 21.04 -12.02 0.94
CA ALA A 46 19.78 -12.58 0.43
C ALA A 46 18.69 -12.63 1.53
N LEU A 47 19.06 -13.02 2.75
CA LEU A 47 18.19 -12.99 3.92
C LEU A 47 17.71 -11.57 4.26
N LEU A 48 18.62 -10.59 4.29
CA LEU A 48 18.30 -9.17 4.51
C LEU A 48 17.31 -8.63 3.47
N LEU A 49 17.55 -8.92 2.20
CA LEU A 49 16.67 -8.53 1.10
C LEU A 49 15.29 -9.20 1.23
N PHE A 50 15.25 -10.48 1.60
CA PHE A 50 14.00 -11.20 1.83
C PHE A 50 13.19 -10.61 2.99
N LEU A 51 13.84 -10.34 4.13
CA LEU A 51 13.26 -9.67 5.29
C LEU A 51 12.76 -8.27 4.95
N TYR A 52 13.56 -7.49 4.21
CA TYR A 52 13.17 -6.16 3.77
C TYR A 52 11.94 -6.20 2.86
N GLY A 53 11.90 -7.13 1.90
CA GLY A 53 10.73 -7.37 1.06
C GLY A 53 9.50 -7.75 1.86
N TYR A 54 9.64 -8.63 2.85
CA TYR A 54 8.55 -9.04 3.73
C TYR A 54 7.99 -7.85 4.54
N VAL A 55 8.87 -7.05 5.16
CA VAL A 55 8.49 -5.86 5.94
C VAL A 55 7.88 -4.76 5.07
N ALA A 56 8.41 -4.54 3.85
CA ALA A 56 7.86 -3.58 2.90
C ALA A 56 6.43 -3.98 2.44
N THR A 57 6.20 -5.28 2.25
CA THR A 57 4.88 -5.82 1.85
C THR A 57 3.84 -5.66 2.97
N LEU A 58 4.25 -5.75 4.25
CA LEU A 58 3.38 -5.50 5.40
C LEU A 58 2.92 -4.04 5.48
N SER A 59 3.83 -3.09 5.21
CA SER A 59 3.52 -1.65 5.27
C SER A 59 2.59 -1.20 4.13
N THR A 60 2.77 -1.76 2.93
CA THR A 60 1.90 -1.50 1.78
C THR A 60 0.50 -2.10 1.98
N LYS A 61 0.38 -3.33 2.52
CA LYS A 61 -0.93 -3.90 2.87
C LYS A 61 -1.69 -3.07 3.90
N LYS A 62 -1.02 -2.52 4.92
CA LYS A 62 -1.66 -1.62 5.90
C LYS A 62 -2.16 -0.32 5.27
N LYS A 63 -1.37 0.33 4.40
CA LYS A 63 -1.81 1.53 3.66
C LYS A 63 -2.99 1.23 2.73
N LEU A 64 -2.97 0.07 2.06
CA LEU A 64 -4.04 -0.34 1.15
C LEU A 64 -5.35 -0.61 1.90
N ARG A 65 -5.31 -1.30 3.05
CA ARG A 65 -6.49 -1.53 3.90
C ARG A 65 -7.11 -0.24 4.44
N ARG A 66 -6.29 0.76 4.80
CA ARG A 66 -6.83 2.08 5.20
C ARG A 66 -7.55 2.76 4.05
N ARG A 67 -6.94 2.80 2.86
CA ARG A 67 -7.57 3.41 1.69
C ARG A 67 -8.88 2.73 1.29
N ILE A 68 -8.97 1.40 1.38
CA ILE A 68 -10.22 0.67 1.11
C ILE A 68 -11.31 1.07 2.11
N ARG A 69 -10.97 1.16 3.40
CA ARG A 69 -11.91 1.56 4.45
C ARG A 69 -12.40 3.01 4.30
N ASP A 70 -11.50 3.92 3.95
CA ASP A 70 -11.85 5.32 3.67
C ASP A 70 -12.71 5.45 2.40
N LEU A 71 -12.49 4.59 1.40
CA LEU A 71 -13.33 4.52 0.20
C LEU A 71 -14.73 3.99 0.51
N GLU A 72 -14.86 2.94 1.32
CA GLU A 72 -16.16 2.40 1.75
C GLU A 72 -16.98 3.43 2.53
N GLY A 73 -16.36 4.17 3.46
CA GLY A 73 -17.04 5.22 4.22
C GLY A 73 -17.59 6.35 3.34
N ASN A 74 -16.79 6.84 2.38
CA ASN A 74 -17.23 7.85 1.43
C ASN A 74 -18.34 7.36 0.50
N LEU A 75 -18.36 6.05 0.17
CA LEU A 75 -19.40 5.45 -0.66
C LEU A 75 -20.74 5.41 0.07
N GLU A 76 -20.75 4.99 1.34
CA GLU A 76 -21.96 4.99 2.18
C GLU A 76 -22.52 6.41 2.40
N GLU A 77 -21.64 7.41 2.56
CA GLU A 77 -22.03 8.81 2.71
C GLU A 77 -22.70 9.34 1.43
N LYS A 78 -22.08 9.11 0.27
CA LYS A 78 -22.68 9.48 -1.03
C LYS A 78 -23.97 8.74 -1.33
N GLU A 79 -24.12 7.50 -0.89
CA GLU A 79 -25.36 6.74 -1.08
C GLU A 79 -26.51 7.33 -0.24
N LYS A 80 -26.21 7.86 0.96
CA LYS A 80 -27.19 8.59 1.78
C LYS A 80 -27.58 9.92 1.15
N GLU A 81 -26.60 10.71 0.68
CA GLU A 81 -26.85 11.97 -0.03
C GLU A 81 -27.74 11.75 -1.26
N LEU A 82 -27.47 10.69 -2.03
CA LEU A 82 -28.30 10.31 -3.19
C LEU A 82 -29.72 9.91 -2.80
N LYS A 83 -29.89 9.12 -1.73
CA LYS A 83 -31.22 8.76 -1.23
C LYS A 83 -32.01 9.97 -0.74
N GLU A 84 -31.35 10.93 -0.08
CA GLU A 84 -31.98 12.18 0.35
C GLU A 84 -32.35 13.06 -0.84
N ALA A 85 -31.47 13.21 -1.82
CA ALA A 85 -31.75 13.97 -3.04
C ALA A 85 -32.90 13.35 -3.87
N VAL A 86 -32.98 12.01 -3.95
CA VAL A 86 -34.07 11.31 -4.65
C VAL A 86 -35.40 11.49 -3.91
N LYS A 87 -35.40 11.36 -2.57
CA LYS A 87 -36.60 11.63 -1.76
C LYS A 87 -37.07 13.08 -1.89
N PHE A 88 -36.14 14.02 -1.91
CA PHE A 88 -36.44 15.44 -2.07
C PHE A 88 -37.05 15.73 -3.44
N LYS A 89 -36.53 15.14 -4.52
CA LYS A 89 -37.13 15.26 -5.86
C LYS A 89 -38.54 14.66 -5.91
N GLN A 90 -38.74 13.47 -5.34
CA GLN A 90 -40.06 12.84 -5.29
C GLN A 90 -41.09 13.68 -4.52
N ALA A 91 -40.69 14.28 -3.39
CA ALA A 91 -41.55 15.16 -2.62
C ALA A 91 -41.96 16.41 -3.42
N ILE A 92 -41.04 17.00 -4.17
CA ILE A 92 -41.33 18.13 -5.06
C ILE A 92 -42.27 17.73 -6.19
N GLU A 93 -42.07 16.57 -6.82
CA GLU A 93 -42.97 16.07 -7.87
C GLU A 93 -44.39 15.84 -7.33
N THR A 94 -44.53 15.26 -6.12
CA THR A 94 -45.85 15.04 -5.51
C THR A 94 -46.54 16.34 -5.10
N GLU A 95 -45.79 17.32 -4.58
CA GLU A 95 -46.35 18.64 -4.22
C GLU A 95 -46.72 19.47 -5.46
N ALA A 96 -45.96 19.33 -6.55
CA ALA A 96 -46.28 19.90 -7.85
C ALA A 96 -47.53 19.24 -8.48
N GLU A 97 -47.67 17.92 -8.40
CA GLU A 97 -48.87 17.21 -8.85
C GLU A 97 -50.10 17.60 -8.03
N GLU A 98 -50.00 17.71 -6.70
CA GLU A 98 -51.11 18.15 -5.84
C GLU A 98 -51.53 19.61 -6.07
N SER A 99 -50.60 20.49 -6.42
CA SER A 99 -50.89 21.90 -6.70
C SER A 99 -51.54 22.09 -8.07
N VAL A 100 -51.08 21.36 -9.09
CA VAL A 100 -51.72 21.34 -10.42
C VAL A 100 -53.13 20.74 -10.34
N LEU A 101 -53.34 19.69 -9.55
CA LEU A 101 -54.67 19.08 -9.36
C LEU A 101 -55.66 19.99 -8.59
N LYS A 102 -55.17 20.90 -7.75
CA LYS A 102 -56.01 21.91 -7.08
C LYS A 102 -56.38 23.09 -7.98
N GLU A 103 -55.50 23.49 -8.89
CA GLU A 103 -55.82 24.51 -9.91
C GLU A 103 -56.91 24.04 -10.89
N ASP A 104 -56.90 22.77 -11.30
CA ASP A 104 -57.87 22.22 -12.27
C ASP A 104 -59.28 21.98 -11.68
N VAL A 105 -59.42 21.93 -10.34
CA VAL A 105 -60.71 21.69 -9.64
C VAL A 105 -61.42 23.00 -9.26
N THR A 106 -60.74 24.15 -9.36
CA THR A 106 -61.31 25.47 -9.01
C THR A 106 -61.44 26.45 -10.19
N GLY A 107 -61.13 26.02 -11.42
CA GLY A 107 -61.33 26.76 -12.68
C GLY A 107 -62.70 26.56 -13.30
#